data_AF-A0A1H3SAM2-F1
#
_entry.id   AF-A0A1H3SAM2-F1
#
_cell.length_a   1.000
_cell.length_b   1.000
_cell.length_c   1.000
_cell.angle_alpha   90.00
_cell.angle_beta   90.00
_cell.angle_gamma   90.00
#
_symmetry.space_group_name_H-M   'P 1'
#
loop_
_entity.id
_entity.type
_entity.pdbx_description
1 polymer ?
#
loop_
_entity_poly.entity_id
_entity_poly.type
_entity_poly.pdbx_seq_one_letter_code
_entity_poly.pdbx_strand_id
1 'polypeptide(L)' 'MTVRGFYMAAGTPPSAIRYWSDTLQKAMGLPGYMALLENFDLYPYSLVGRPLQEYLKQKIQEYREDAEKMGVRIWRNRP' A
#
# COMPACT_ATOMS: atom_id res chain seq x y z
N MET A 1 -2.74 13.40 -0.37
CA MET A 1 -2.75 12.48 -1.53
C MET A 1 -3.32 11.15 -1.05
N THR A 2 -4.30 10.60 -1.77
CA THR A 2 -4.91 9.31 -1.41
C THR A 2 -4.24 8.21 -2.22
N VAL A 3 -3.53 7.30 -1.54
CA VAL A 3 -2.94 6.11 -2.17
C VAL A 3 -3.99 5.00 -2.15
N ARG A 4 -4.18 4.33 -3.29
CA ARG A 4 -5.06 3.16 -3.42
C ARG A 4 -4.21 1.92 -3.56
N GLY A 5 -4.69 0.81 -3.00
CA GLY A 5 -3.98 -0.46 -3.04
C GLY A 5 -4.88 -1.63 -2.74
N PHE A 6 -4.32 -2.83 -2.89
CA PHE A 6 -4.97 -4.08 -2.57
C PHE A 6 -4.41 -4.63 -1.26
N TYR A 7 -5.28 -5.20 -0.43
CA TYR A 7 -4.89 -5.95 0.75
C TYR A 7 -5.36 -7.39 0.63
N MET A 8 -4.55 -8.29 1.15
CA MET A 8 -4.94 -9.68 1.35
C MET A 8 -5.43 -9.85 2.77
N ALA A 9 -6.40 -10.75 2.94
CA ALA A 9 -6.97 -11.04 4.25
C ALA A 9 -5.92 -11.58 5.22
N ALA A 10 -6.14 -11.35 6.52
CA ALA A 10 -5.36 -12.00 7.56
C ALA A 10 -5.44 -13.53 7.39
N GLY A 11 -4.30 -14.22 7.55
CA GLY A 11 -4.22 -15.67 7.35
C GLY A 11 -4.03 -16.13 5.90
N THR A 12 -3.90 -15.21 4.94
CA THR A 12 -3.55 -15.59 3.56
C THR A 12 -2.21 -16.35 3.53
N PRO A 13 -2.13 -17.51 2.85
CA PRO A 13 -0.89 -18.29 2.80
C PRO A 13 0.28 -17.49 2.19
N PRO A 14 1.52 -17.64 2.69
CA PRO A 14 2.69 -16.93 2.16
C PRO A 14 2.92 -17.16 0.66
N SER A 15 2.57 -18.33 0.14
CA SER A 15 2.65 -18.65 -1.30
C SER A 15 1.70 -17.80 -2.14
N ALA A 16 0.47 -17.58 -1.68
CA ALA A 16 -0.50 -16.72 -2.36
C ALA A 16 -0.06 -15.25 -2.32
N ILE A 17 0.48 -14.78 -1.18
CA ILE A 17 1.04 -13.43 -1.06
C ILE A 17 2.16 -13.21 -2.08
N ARG A 18 3.08 -14.16 -2.20
CA ARG A 18 4.19 -14.10 -3.15
C ARG A 18 3.69 -14.11 -4.60
N TYR A 19 2.83 -15.05 -4.95
CA TYR A 19 2.27 -15.18 -6.29
C TYR A 19 1.67 -13.87 -6.81
N TRP A 20 0.83 -13.23 -5.99
CA TRP A 20 0.17 -11.98 -6.37
C TRP A 20 1.12 -10.78 -6.37
N SER A 21 2.06 -10.70 -5.42
CA SER A 21 3.08 -9.64 -5.42
C SER A 21 3.90 -9.67 -6.70
N ASP A 22 4.36 -10.86 -7.10
CA ASP A 22 5.16 -11.05 -8.32
C ASP A 22 4.34 -10.76 -9.58
N THR A 23 3.07 -11.19 -9.61
CA THR A 23 2.16 -10.97 -10.74
C THR A 23 1.89 -9.48 -10.94
N LEU A 24 1.58 -8.75 -9.87
CA LEU A 24 1.35 -7.30 -9.93
C LEU A 24 2.61 -6.55 -10.32
N GLN A 25 3.78 -6.93 -9.77
CA GLN A 25 5.04 -6.31 -10.13
C GLN A 25 5.35 -6.45 -11.62
N LYS A 26 5.12 -7.66 -12.18
CA LYS A 26 5.27 -7.90 -13.61
C LYS A 26 4.31 -7.06 -14.43
N ALA A 27 3.03 -7.05 -14.08
CA ALA A 27 2.01 -6.29 -14.80
C ALA A 27 2.32 -4.78 -14.82
N MET A 28 2.75 -4.22 -13.68
CA MET A 28 3.15 -2.81 -13.57
C MET A 28 4.47 -2.48 -14.26
N GLY A 29 5.29 -3.49 -14.57
CA GLY A 29 6.53 -3.34 -15.35
C GLY A 29 6.32 -3.37 -16.87
N LEU A 30 5.09 -3.63 -17.35
CA LEU A 30 4.80 -3.64 -18.79
C LEU A 30 4.72 -2.21 -19.35
N PRO A 31 5.16 -1.97 -20.60
CA PRO A 31 5.13 -0.64 -21.22
C PRO A 31 3.74 0.03 -21.23
N GLY A 32 2.69 -0.78 -21.38
CA GLY A 32 1.31 -0.27 -21.39
C GLY A 32 0.83 0.27 -20.03
N TYR A 33 1.49 -0.07 -18.93
CA TYR A 33 1.09 0.39 -17.61
C TYR A 33 1.31 1.89 -17.42
N MET A 34 2.44 2.44 -17.90
CA MET A 34 2.68 3.89 -17.82
C MET A 34 1.67 4.67 -18.65
N ALA A 35 1.39 4.24 -19.88
CA ALA A 35 0.37 4.86 -20.72
C ALA A 35 -1.02 4.83 -20.08
N LEU A 36 -1.35 3.74 -19.36
CA LEU A 36 -2.60 3.65 -18.61
C LEU A 36 -2.66 4.68 -17.47
N LEU A 37 -1.57 4.84 -16.72
CA LEU A 37 -1.50 5.82 -15.64
C LEU A 37 -1.63 7.26 -16.16
N GLU A 38 -0.92 7.58 -17.24
CA GLU A 38 -0.98 8.90 -17.89
C GLU A 38 -2.41 9.22 -18.38
N ASN A 39 -3.10 8.26 -18.98
CA ASN A 39 -4.48 8.43 -19.45
C ASN A 39 -5.48 8.76 -18.33
N PHE A 40 -5.19 8.35 -17.10
CA PHE A 40 -6.04 8.60 -15.93
C PHE A 40 -5.45 9.64 -14.96
N ASP A 41 -4.37 10.32 -15.35
CA ASP A 41 -3.63 11.29 -14.52
C ASP A 41 -3.26 10.70 -13.14
N LEU A 42 -2.83 9.44 -13.15
CA LEU A 42 -2.46 8.69 -11.96
C LEU A 42 -0.95 8.72 -11.75
N TYR A 43 -0.54 9.00 -10.52
CA TYR A 43 0.87 8.96 -10.14
C TYR A 43 1.41 7.51 -10.14
N PRO A 44 2.60 7.24 -10.72
CA PRO A 44 3.20 5.91 -10.76
C PRO A 44 3.70 5.47 -9.38
N TYR A 45 2.78 4.88 -8.61
CA TYR A 45 3.05 4.38 -7.25
C TYR A 45 2.94 2.86 -7.16
N SER A 46 3.98 2.16 -7.62
CA SER A 46 3.98 0.71 -7.84
C SER A 46 4.74 -0.05 -6.74
N LEU A 47 4.25 -0.01 -5.50
CA LEU A 47 4.83 -0.76 -4.38
C LEU A 47 4.13 -2.11 -4.19
N VAL A 48 4.92 -3.18 -4.06
CA VAL A 48 4.44 -4.51 -3.67
C VAL A 48 5.33 -5.10 -2.59
N GLY A 49 4.89 -6.19 -1.95
CA GLY A 49 5.73 -6.97 -1.03
C GLY A 49 6.34 -6.13 0.10
N ARG A 50 7.64 -6.31 0.35
CA ARG A 50 8.36 -5.64 1.45
C ARG A 50 8.38 -4.11 1.34
N PRO A 51 8.67 -3.49 0.17
CA PRO A 51 8.57 -2.04 0.01
C PRO A 51 7.21 -1.46 0.41
N LEU A 52 6.11 -2.15 0.05
CA LEU A 52 4.77 -1.73 0.45
C LEU A 52 4.59 -1.82 1.98
N GLN A 53 5.09 -2.89 2.61
CA GLN A 53 5.00 -3.05 4.07
C GLN A 53 5.77 -1.98 4.83
N GLU A 54 6.96 -1.62 4.36
CA GLU A 54 7.80 -0.58 4.95
C GLU A 54 7.11 0.79 4.84
N TYR A 55 6.60 1.12 3.65
CA TYR A 55 5.83 2.33 3.43
C TYR A 55 4.62 2.43 4.37
N LEU A 56 3.85 1.34 4.52
CA LEU A 56 2.67 1.34 5.40
C LEU A 56 3.04 1.53 6.87
N LYS A 57 4.11 0.88 7.35
CA LYS A 57 4.61 1.08 8.72
C LYS A 57 4.97 2.54 8.97
N GLN A 58 5.69 3.14 8.03
CA GLN A 58 6.06 4.55 8.11
C GLN A 58 4.81 5.45 8.14
N LYS A 59 3.86 5.26 7.22
CA LYS A 59 2.64 6.08 7.17
C LYS A 59 1.74 5.92 8.38
N ILE A 60 1.58 4.72 8.91
CA ILE A 60 0.82 4.50 10.15
C ILE A 60 1.46 5.26 11.32
N GLN A 61 2.79 5.27 11.41
CA GLN A 61 3.50 5.98 12.45
C GLN A 61 3.37 7.51 12.30
N GLU A 62 3.56 8.04 11.08
CA GLU A 62 3.35 9.46 10.77
C GLU A 62 1.93 9.91 11.14
N TYR A 63 0.90 9.14 10.73
CA TYR A 63 -0.48 9.46 11.07
C TYR A 63 -0.77 9.39 12.56
N ARG A 64 -0.10 8.50 13.30
CA ARG A 64 -0.23 8.43 14.76
C ARG A 64 0.33 9.68 15.42
N GLU A 65 1.52 10.11 15.01
CA GLU A 65 2.17 11.32 15.54
C GLU A 65 1.35 12.58 15.24
N ASP A 66 0.82 12.69 14.03
CA ASP A 66 -0.03 13.81 13.65
C ASP A 66 -1.35 13.80 14.42
N ALA A 67 -1.94 12.62 14.63
CA ALA A 67 -3.14 12.48 15.44
C ALA A 67 -2.92 12.92 16.91
N GLU A 68 -1.77 12.56 17.49
CA GLU A 68 -1.38 12.98 18.83
C GLU A 68 -1.20 14.51 18.91
N LYS A 69 -0.54 15.13 17.93
CA LYS A 69 -0.36 16.59 17.86
C LYS A 69 -1.70 17.34 17.72
N MET A 70 -2.64 16.79 16.95
CA MET A 70 -3.94 17.40 16.73
C MET A 70 -4.95 17.14 17.86
N GLY A 71 -4.58 16.32 18.86
CA GLY A 71 -5.46 15.96 19.97
C GLY A 71 -6.68 15.12 19.53
N VAL A 72 -6.61 14.46 18.37
CA VAL A 72 -7.72 13.61 17.89
C VAL A 72 -7.70 12.26 18.59
N ARG A 73 -8.89 11.69 18.79
CA ARG A 73 -9.03 10.41 19.50
C ARG A 73 -8.48 9.26 18.66
N ILE A 74 -7.40 8.65 19.14
CA ILE A 74 -6.87 7.40 18.58
C ILE A 74 -7.55 6.22 19.28
N TRP A 75 -8.32 5.44 18.53
CA TRP A 75 -8.86 4.18 19.04
C TRP A 75 -7.74 3.15 19.11
N ARG A 76 -7.21 2.92 20.31
CA ARG A 76 -6.39 1.73 20.57
C ARG A 76 -7.34 0.55 20.62
N ASN A 77 -7.22 -0.40 19.68
CA ASN A 77 -7.93 -1.67 19.80
C ASN A 77 -7.65 -2.23 21.21
N ARG A 78 -8.73 -2.62 21.92
CA ARG A 78 -8.62 -3.38 23.16
C ARG A 78 -7.80 -4.64 22.90
N PRO A 79 -7.04 -5.11 23.91
CA PRO A 79 -6.29 -6.37 23.81
C PRO A 79 -7.19 -7.54 23.40
#